data_AF-A0A259MF80-F1
#
_entry.id   AF-A0A259MF80-F1
#
_cell.length_a   1.000
_cell.length_b   1.000
_cell.length_c   1.000
_cell.angle_alpha   90.00
_cell.angle_beta   90.00
_cell.angle_gamma   90.00
#
_symmetry.space_group_name_H-M   'P 1'
#
loop_
_entity.id
_entity.type
_entity.pdbx_description
1 polymer ?
#
loop_
_entity_poly.entity_id
_entity_poly.type
_entity_poly.pdbx_seq_one_letter_code
_entity_poly.pdbx_strand_id
1 'polypeptide(L)'
;MTVKAILATSTALVTWAGMAQAADVAALIGNDTLAIVDTSAKKATKKMKVEGVTGPLVGIDVRPADGMLYALATDGTLYTIAMDGKATKKSRLETMLPAGASATVDFNPVADRLRVIGSDGTSLRVNVDDGKVIKDGSLKYADADANKGKAPKVMAGAYTNSVKGTKETTLLNVDTTTGALVRQAPPNDGVLNTVGALGPKVDAVAFDIRSDGTKNEGWAMTGDQLWSIDLASGKATPVAKIEGLGGAVTDIAILPKM
;
A
#
# COMPACT_ATOMS: atom_id res chain seq x y z
N MET A 1 44.79 -53.83 -5.82
CA MET A 1 43.78 -53.37 -4.84
C MET A 1 43.68 -51.87 -4.92
N THR A 2 42.66 -51.37 -5.60
CA THR A 2 42.41 -49.94 -5.84
C THR A 2 41.41 -49.44 -4.81
N VAL A 3 41.82 -48.55 -3.91
CA VAL A 3 40.92 -47.90 -2.95
C VAL A 3 40.45 -46.58 -3.56
N LYS A 4 39.16 -46.49 -3.88
CA LYS A 4 38.50 -45.23 -4.26
C LYS A 4 38.08 -44.50 -2.99
N ALA A 5 38.62 -43.30 -2.77
CA ALA A 5 38.12 -42.38 -1.77
C ALA A 5 36.92 -41.62 -2.34
N ILE A 6 35.76 -41.73 -1.71
CA ILE A 6 34.57 -40.92 -2.00
C ILE A 6 34.59 -39.76 -0.99
N LEU A 7 34.79 -38.54 -1.50
CA LEU A 7 34.70 -37.32 -0.71
C LEU A 7 33.25 -36.82 -0.81
N ALA A 8 32.50 -36.90 0.30
CA ALA A 8 31.17 -36.31 0.40
C ALA A 8 31.30 -34.82 0.72
N THR A 9 30.97 -33.95 -0.22
CA THR A 9 30.86 -32.51 -0.01
C THR A 9 29.44 -32.17 0.45
N SER A 10 29.30 -31.87 1.74
CA SER A 10 28.08 -31.30 2.32
C SER A 10 28.00 -29.81 1.97
N THR A 11 27.06 -29.42 1.10
CA THR A 11 26.73 -28.02 0.84
C THR A 11 25.84 -27.49 1.96
N ALA A 12 26.40 -26.64 2.83
CA ALA A 12 25.63 -25.86 3.78
C ALA A 12 24.88 -24.74 3.02
N LEU A 13 23.54 -24.84 2.95
CA LEU A 13 22.66 -23.75 2.53
C LEU A 13 22.66 -22.67 3.62
N VAL A 14 23.36 -21.58 3.39
CA VAL A 14 23.26 -20.37 4.21
C VAL A 14 22.05 -19.58 3.73
N THR A 15 20.93 -19.69 4.43
CA THR A 15 19.81 -18.78 4.24
C THR A 15 20.16 -17.41 4.82
N TRP A 16 20.46 -16.44 3.97
CA TRP A 16 20.51 -15.03 4.37
C TRP A 16 19.08 -14.56 4.65
N ALA A 17 18.64 -14.71 5.90
CA ALA A 17 17.52 -13.94 6.40
C ALA A 17 17.99 -12.48 6.48
N GLY A 18 17.73 -11.68 5.44
CA GLY A 18 17.98 -10.25 5.48
C GLY A 18 17.25 -9.65 6.67
N MET A 19 17.97 -8.95 7.54
CA MET A 19 17.35 -8.17 8.61
C MET A 19 16.39 -7.16 7.97
N ALA A 20 15.09 -7.33 8.23
CA ALA A 20 14.10 -6.32 7.90
C ALA A 20 14.53 -5.01 8.57
N GLN A 21 14.75 -3.98 7.76
CA GLN A 21 15.07 -2.64 8.26
C GLN A 21 13.83 -2.09 8.97
N ALA A 22 13.99 -1.61 10.20
CA ALA A 22 12.91 -0.95 10.93
C ALA A 22 12.30 0.17 10.08
N ALA A 23 11.00 0.08 9.84
CA ALA A 23 10.19 1.13 9.27
C ALA A 23 9.06 1.43 10.26
N ASP A 24 8.87 2.72 10.55
CA ASP A 24 7.68 3.17 11.25
C ASP A 24 6.53 3.21 10.23
N VAL A 25 5.41 2.59 10.58
CA VAL A 25 4.22 2.54 9.73
C VAL A 25 3.13 3.36 10.41
N ALA A 26 2.57 4.33 9.71
CA ALA A 26 1.31 4.93 10.12
C ALA A 26 0.17 4.00 9.70
N ALA A 27 -0.60 3.51 10.66
CA ALA A 27 -1.82 2.74 10.42
C ALA A 27 -3.03 3.61 10.70
N LEU A 28 -3.91 3.77 9.70
CA LEU A 28 -5.23 4.36 9.87
C LEU A 28 -6.14 3.31 10.50
N ILE A 29 -6.68 3.62 11.68
CA ILE A 29 -7.59 2.77 12.44
C ILE A 29 -8.97 3.38 12.38
N GLY A 30 -9.94 2.62 11.85
CA GLY A 30 -11.25 3.16 11.53
C GLY A 30 -11.14 4.30 10.52
N ASN A 31 -11.56 5.50 10.92
CA ASN A 31 -11.64 6.64 10.01
C ASN A 31 -11.15 7.96 10.64
N ASP A 32 -10.52 7.94 11.81
CA ASP A 32 -10.09 9.17 12.49
C ASP A 32 -8.89 9.00 13.41
N THR A 33 -8.28 7.83 13.48
CA THR A 33 -7.22 7.53 14.44
C THR A 33 -6.00 7.00 13.70
N LEU A 34 -4.83 7.54 13.99
CA LEU A 34 -3.56 7.01 13.53
C LEU A 34 -2.86 6.27 14.67
N ALA A 35 -2.29 5.11 14.35
CA ALA A 35 -1.30 4.43 15.18
C ALA A 35 0.05 4.46 14.48
N ILE A 36 1.12 4.77 15.21
CA ILE A 36 2.48 4.61 14.72
C ILE A 36 2.95 3.23 15.16
N VAL A 37 3.25 2.37 14.21
CA VAL A 37 3.66 0.99 14.43
C VAL A 37 5.16 0.86 14.23
N ASP A 38 5.85 0.44 15.28
CA ASP A 38 7.21 -0.06 15.17
C ASP A 38 7.13 -1.53 14.78
N THR A 39 7.44 -1.80 13.51
CA THR A 39 7.41 -3.15 12.93
C THR A 39 8.46 -4.09 13.54
N SER A 40 9.56 -3.56 14.08
CA SER A 40 10.60 -4.34 14.75
C SER A 40 10.17 -4.71 16.17
N ALA A 41 9.61 -3.76 16.91
CA ALA A 41 9.05 -3.99 18.25
C ALA A 41 7.68 -4.69 18.22
N LYS A 42 7.06 -4.83 17.05
CA LYS A 42 5.77 -5.50 16.81
C LYS A 42 4.64 -4.90 17.63
N LYS A 43 4.63 -3.57 17.77
CA LYS A 43 3.63 -2.85 18.56
C LYS A 43 3.37 -1.45 18.04
N ALA A 44 2.16 -0.95 18.29
CA ALA A 44 1.87 0.47 18.19
C ALA A 44 2.57 1.22 19.34
N THR A 45 3.45 2.16 18.99
CA THR A 45 4.21 2.99 19.93
C THR A 45 3.49 4.29 20.28
N LYS A 46 2.63 4.77 19.38
CA LYS A 46 1.80 5.96 19.59
C LYS A 46 0.44 5.73 18.95
N LYS A 47 -0.58 6.34 19.56
CA LYS A 47 -1.92 6.48 18.97
C LYS A 47 -2.41 7.90 19.16
N MET A 48 -3.03 8.45 18.14
CA MET A 48 -3.62 9.77 18.17
C MET A 48 -4.91 9.79 17.36
N LYS A 49 -5.91 10.51 17.87
CA LYS A 49 -7.02 10.95 17.03
C LYS A 49 -6.50 12.07 16.12
N VAL A 50 -6.92 12.07 14.87
CA VAL A 50 -6.62 13.12 13.91
C VAL A 50 -7.55 14.30 14.19
N GLU A 51 -6.97 15.46 14.46
CA GLU A 51 -7.69 16.70 14.77
C GLU A 51 -7.71 17.63 13.55
N GLY A 52 -8.77 18.44 13.40
CA GLY A 52 -8.87 19.41 12.31
C GLY A 52 -9.46 18.88 11.00
N VAL A 53 -9.86 17.60 10.95
CA VAL A 53 -10.60 17.00 9.83
C VAL A 53 -12.09 17.28 9.95
N THR A 54 -12.76 17.54 8.83
CA THR A 54 -14.21 17.84 8.80
C THR A 54 -15.08 16.61 8.54
N GLY A 55 -14.47 15.45 8.29
CA GLY A 55 -15.17 14.21 8.03
C GLY A 55 -14.25 12.99 8.19
N PRO A 56 -14.81 11.77 8.09
CA PRO A 56 -14.06 10.53 8.17
C PRO A 56 -12.95 10.46 7.11
N LEU A 57 -11.78 9.96 7.49
CA LEU A 57 -10.70 9.62 6.58
C LEU A 57 -10.99 8.31 5.85
N VAL A 58 -10.57 8.24 4.60
CA VAL A 58 -10.74 7.08 3.70
C VAL A 58 -9.43 6.49 3.21
N GLY A 59 -8.31 7.19 3.41
CA GLY A 59 -6.99 6.68 3.09
C GLY A 59 -5.89 7.68 3.45
N ILE A 60 -4.67 7.17 3.59
CA ILE A 60 -3.46 7.92 3.93
C ILE A 60 -2.30 7.45 3.06
N ASP A 61 -1.39 8.37 2.74
CA ASP A 61 -0.10 7.99 2.15
C ASP A 61 0.95 9.10 2.33
N VAL A 62 2.23 8.75 2.29
CA VAL A 62 3.35 9.69 2.32
C VAL A 62 3.70 10.13 0.90
N ARG A 63 3.70 11.44 0.64
CA ARG A 63 4.15 11.97 -0.65
C ARG A 63 5.68 11.94 -0.73
N PRO A 64 6.30 11.18 -1.65
CA PRO A 64 7.76 11.07 -1.70
C PRO A 64 8.48 12.39 -2.01
N ALA A 65 7.80 13.35 -2.66
CA ALA A 65 8.37 14.64 -3.02
C ALA A 65 8.65 15.56 -1.81
N ASP A 66 7.84 15.49 -0.76
CA ASP A 66 7.93 16.37 0.42
C ASP A 66 8.04 15.60 1.76
N GLY A 67 7.81 14.29 1.77
CA GLY A 67 7.91 13.43 2.94
C GLY A 67 6.77 13.61 3.96
N MET A 68 5.73 14.36 3.62
CA MET A 68 4.58 14.56 4.51
C MET A 68 3.57 13.43 4.38
N LEU A 69 2.92 13.08 5.49
CA LEU A 69 1.75 12.20 5.49
C LEU A 69 0.53 12.98 5.03
N TYR A 70 -0.12 12.50 3.97
CA TYR A 70 -1.38 13.03 3.46
C TYR A 70 -2.53 12.11 3.85
N ALA A 71 -3.72 12.69 3.93
CA ALA A 71 -4.95 11.96 4.13
C ALA A 71 -6.07 12.51 3.24
N LEU A 72 -6.92 11.61 2.76
CA LEU A 72 -8.14 11.93 2.03
C LEU A 72 -9.35 11.71 2.95
N ALA A 73 -10.22 12.71 3.06
CA ALA A 73 -11.51 12.58 3.73
C ALA A 73 -12.63 12.15 2.77
N THR A 74 -13.74 11.62 3.30
CA THR A 74 -14.91 11.17 2.51
C THR A 74 -15.51 12.28 1.64
N ASP A 75 -15.37 13.54 2.05
CA ASP A 75 -15.85 14.70 1.30
C ASP A 75 -14.84 15.18 0.23
N GLY A 76 -13.74 14.47 0.05
CA GLY A 76 -12.65 14.78 -0.87
C GLY A 76 -11.72 15.89 -0.42
N THR A 77 -11.79 16.34 0.83
CA THR A 77 -10.78 17.26 1.35
C THR A 77 -9.47 16.50 1.57
N LEU A 78 -8.37 17.06 1.06
CA LEU A 78 -7.02 16.57 1.29
C LEU A 78 -6.40 17.32 2.46
N TYR A 79 -5.73 16.58 3.33
CA TYR A 79 -5.00 17.10 4.47
C TYR A 79 -3.56 16.63 4.44
N THR A 80 -2.65 17.41 5.01
CA THR A 80 -1.40 16.89 5.56
C THR A 80 -1.60 16.65 7.06
N ILE A 81 -1.01 15.60 7.61
CA ILE A 81 -1.10 15.25 9.03
C ILE A 81 0.29 15.29 9.66
N ALA A 82 0.44 16.07 10.72
CA ALA A 82 1.66 16.11 11.52
C ALA A 82 1.76 14.89 12.45
N MET A 83 2.97 14.59 12.92
CA MET A 83 3.24 13.45 13.83
C MET A 83 2.63 13.63 15.23
N ASP A 84 1.94 14.73 15.52
CA ASP A 84 1.12 14.91 16.73
C ASP A 84 -0.39 14.67 16.48
N GLY A 85 -0.80 14.39 15.24
CA GLY A 85 -2.18 14.14 14.84
C GLY A 85 -2.91 15.37 14.30
N LYS A 86 -2.29 16.55 14.25
CA LYS A 86 -2.95 17.74 13.70
C LYS A 86 -2.99 17.69 12.18
N ALA A 87 -4.19 17.79 11.62
CA ALA A 87 -4.42 17.90 10.18
C ALA A 87 -4.44 19.36 9.72
N THR A 88 -3.75 19.64 8.61
CA THR A 88 -3.82 20.93 7.91
C THR A 88 -4.44 20.72 6.55
N LYS A 89 -5.50 21.46 6.23
CA LYS A 89 -6.14 21.38 4.92
C LYS A 89 -5.16 21.79 3.82
N LYS A 90 -5.04 20.95 2.79
CA LYS A 90 -4.20 21.18 1.61
C LYS A 90 -5.01 21.66 0.42
N SER A 91 -6.01 20.89 0.01
CA SER A 91 -6.87 21.18 -1.14
C SER A 91 -8.17 20.36 -1.05
N ARG A 92 -8.98 20.36 -2.11
CA ARG A 92 -10.18 19.52 -2.22
C ARG A 92 -10.27 18.98 -3.64
N LEU A 93 -10.56 17.70 -3.79
CA LEU A 93 -10.75 17.06 -5.09
C LEU A 93 -11.89 17.75 -5.87
N GLU A 94 -11.64 18.08 -7.14
CA GLU A 94 -12.68 18.57 -8.05
C GLU A 94 -13.69 17.49 -8.44
N THR A 95 -13.27 16.22 -8.43
CA THR A 95 -14.12 15.07 -8.73
C THR A 95 -13.93 14.00 -7.67
N MET A 96 -15.05 13.53 -7.10
CA MET A 96 -15.07 12.49 -6.07
C MET A 96 -15.20 11.10 -6.68
N LEU A 97 -14.84 10.08 -5.90
CA LEU A 97 -15.29 8.71 -6.19
C LEU A 97 -16.83 8.65 -6.14
N PRO A 98 -17.46 7.72 -6.89
CA PRO A 98 -18.89 7.46 -6.76
C PRO A 98 -19.28 7.10 -5.32
N ALA A 99 -20.48 7.49 -4.92
CA ALA A 99 -20.99 7.22 -3.58
C ALA A 99 -21.03 5.71 -3.30
N GLY A 100 -20.57 5.30 -2.11
CA GLY A 100 -20.54 3.90 -1.68
C GLY A 100 -19.30 3.12 -2.10
N ALA A 101 -18.42 3.68 -2.94
CA ALA A 101 -17.11 3.08 -3.20
C ALA A 101 -16.15 3.36 -2.02
N SER A 102 -15.40 2.35 -1.59
CA SER A 102 -14.25 2.59 -0.71
C SER A 102 -13.07 3.11 -1.53
N ALA A 103 -12.19 3.86 -0.88
CA ALA A 103 -11.01 4.43 -1.51
C ALA A 103 -9.75 3.66 -1.17
N THR A 104 -8.84 3.57 -2.13
CA THR A 104 -7.42 3.27 -1.96
C THR A 104 -6.66 4.49 -2.44
N VAL A 105 -5.65 4.94 -1.70
CA VAL A 105 -4.86 6.11 -2.07
C VAL A 105 -3.36 5.79 -2.02
N ASP A 106 -2.58 6.27 -2.99
CA ASP A 106 -1.12 6.13 -2.99
C ASP A 106 -0.47 7.13 -3.96
N PHE A 107 0.70 7.66 -3.63
CA PHE A 107 1.43 8.61 -4.43
C PHE A 107 2.30 7.91 -5.46
N ASN A 108 2.08 8.28 -6.73
CA ASN A 108 3.03 7.93 -7.77
C ASN A 108 4.31 8.78 -7.59
N PRO A 109 5.48 8.18 -7.27
CA PRO A 109 6.71 8.93 -6.97
C PRO A 109 7.35 9.57 -8.22
N VAL A 110 6.99 9.10 -9.42
CA VAL A 110 7.50 9.62 -10.70
C VAL A 110 6.63 10.79 -11.18
N ALA A 111 5.31 10.62 -11.17
CA ALA A 111 4.36 11.62 -11.65
C ALA A 111 4.05 12.71 -10.60
N ASP A 112 4.39 12.45 -9.33
CA ASP A 112 4.05 13.29 -8.19
C ASP A 112 2.54 13.60 -8.14
N ARG A 113 1.74 12.53 -8.24
CA ARG A 113 0.27 12.59 -8.21
C ARG A 113 -0.26 11.55 -7.27
N LEU A 114 -1.28 11.92 -6.50
CA LEU A 114 -2.03 10.97 -5.68
C LEU A 114 -2.95 10.18 -6.62
N ARG A 115 -2.81 8.87 -6.61
CA ARG A 115 -3.76 7.94 -7.21
C ARG A 115 -4.88 7.71 -6.20
N VAL A 116 -6.13 7.80 -6.64
CA VAL A 116 -7.30 7.43 -5.83
C VAL A 116 -8.10 6.40 -6.61
N ILE A 117 -8.22 5.19 -6.09
CA ILE A 117 -8.92 4.08 -6.72
C ILE A 117 -10.16 3.75 -5.89
N GLY A 118 -11.31 3.67 -6.56
CA GLY A 118 -12.56 3.21 -5.98
C GLY A 118 -12.68 1.69 -6.08
N SER A 119 -13.32 1.07 -5.09
CA SER A 119 -13.67 -0.35 -5.13
C SER A 119 -14.59 -0.75 -6.29
N ASP A 120 -15.21 0.23 -6.94
CA ASP A 120 -16.02 0.08 -8.16
C ASP A 120 -15.18 0.07 -9.45
N GLY A 121 -13.86 0.19 -9.34
CA GLY A 121 -12.94 0.30 -10.46
C GLY A 121 -12.75 1.72 -11.00
N THR A 122 -13.34 2.74 -10.38
CA THR A 122 -13.02 4.14 -10.71
C THR A 122 -11.54 4.41 -10.37
N SER A 123 -10.82 5.14 -11.22
CA SER A 123 -9.42 5.48 -11.02
C SER A 123 -9.19 6.95 -11.31
N LEU A 124 -8.68 7.69 -10.33
CA LEU A 124 -8.46 9.13 -10.38
C LEU A 124 -6.98 9.44 -10.18
N ARG A 125 -6.44 10.40 -10.94
CA ARG A 125 -5.15 11.04 -10.66
C ARG A 125 -5.41 12.45 -10.15
N VAL A 126 -4.90 12.73 -8.97
CA VAL A 126 -5.14 13.98 -8.25
C VAL A 126 -3.83 14.75 -8.12
N ASN A 127 -3.87 16.03 -8.49
CA ASN A 127 -2.85 16.98 -8.09
C ASN A 127 -3.22 17.52 -6.70
N VAL A 128 -2.46 17.14 -5.68
CA VAL A 128 -2.79 17.51 -4.29
C VAL A 128 -2.60 19.00 -4.01
N ASP A 129 -1.82 19.71 -4.83
CA ASP A 129 -1.55 21.14 -4.62
C ASP A 129 -2.73 22.05 -5.00
N ASP A 130 -3.52 21.69 -6.02
CA ASP A 130 -4.67 22.48 -6.47
C ASP A 130 -6.00 21.70 -6.48
N GLY A 131 -5.99 20.40 -6.21
CA GLY A 131 -7.19 19.56 -6.15
C GLY A 131 -7.70 19.08 -7.51
N LYS A 132 -7.02 19.42 -8.62
CA LYS A 132 -7.43 18.99 -9.95
C LYS A 132 -7.39 17.49 -10.10
N VAL A 133 -8.41 16.95 -10.77
CA VAL A 133 -8.59 15.51 -10.96
C VAL A 133 -8.65 15.16 -12.43
N ILE A 134 -7.87 14.14 -12.82
CA ILE A 134 -8.03 13.44 -14.10
C ILE A 134 -8.65 12.08 -13.81
N LYS A 135 -9.79 11.79 -14.44
CA LYS A 135 -10.39 10.46 -14.43
C LYS A 135 -9.72 9.59 -15.50
N ASP A 136 -9.09 8.51 -15.05
CA ASP A 136 -8.42 7.54 -15.91
C ASP A 136 -9.38 6.43 -16.36
N GLY A 137 -8.88 5.49 -17.16
CA GLY A 137 -9.62 4.29 -17.54
C GLY A 137 -10.06 3.50 -16.31
N SER A 138 -11.31 3.02 -16.33
CA SER A 138 -11.84 2.13 -15.30
C SER A 138 -11.06 0.82 -15.25
N LEU A 139 -10.90 0.28 -14.05
CA LEU A 139 -10.16 -0.95 -13.84
C LEU A 139 -10.79 -2.14 -14.58
N LYS A 140 -9.95 -2.88 -15.30
CA LYS A 140 -10.33 -4.08 -16.04
C LYS A 140 -9.13 -5.02 -16.16
N TYR A 141 -9.38 -6.32 -16.15
CA TYR A 141 -8.34 -7.29 -16.46
C TYR A 141 -7.94 -7.22 -17.92
N ALA A 142 -6.64 -7.43 -18.20
CA ALA A 142 -6.11 -7.49 -19.55
C ALA A 142 -6.76 -8.64 -20.36
N ASP A 143 -6.73 -8.51 -21.69
CA ASP A 143 -7.34 -9.49 -22.59
C ASP A 143 -6.73 -10.89 -22.52
N ALA A 144 -5.47 -10.99 -22.12
CA ALA A 144 -4.74 -12.25 -21.93
C ALA A 144 -4.68 -12.70 -20.46
N ASP A 145 -5.27 -11.94 -19.54
CA ASP A 145 -5.27 -12.27 -18.12
C ASP A 145 -6.25 -13.40 -17.80
N ALA A 146 -5.88 -14.29 -16.87
CA ALA A 146 -6.72 -15.40 -16.43
C ALA A 146 -8.07 -14.95 -15.82
N ASN A 147 -8.17 -13.69 -15.35
CA ASN A 147 -9.37 -13.11 -14.77
C ASN A 147 -10.15 -12.20 -15.73
N LYS A 148 -9.85 -12.24 -17.04
CA LYS A 148 -10.58 -11.50 -18.08
C LYS A 148 -12.10 -11.61 -17.89
N GLY A 149 -12.78 -10.48 -17.96
CA GLY A 149 -14.24 -10.38 -17.89
C GLY A 149 -14.81 -10.34 -16.46
N LYS A 150 -13.99 -10.57 -15.42
CA LYS A 150 -14.39 -10.30 -14.03
C LYS A 150 -14.30 -8.82 -13.73
N ALA A 151 -15.20 -8.33 -12.88
CA ALA A 151 -15.12 -6.97 -12.33
C ALA A 151 -14.08 -6.93 -11.19
N PRO A 152 -13.00 -6.14 -11.32
CA PRO A 152 -12.03 -5.99 -10.24
C PRO A 152 -12.64 -5.28 -9.03
N LYS A 153 -12.14 -5.62 -7.84
CA LYS A 153 -12.41 -4.93 -6.58
C LYS A 153 -11.08 -4.71 -5.84
N VAL A 154 -10.39 -3.65 -6.24
CA VAL A 154 -9.17 -3.19 -5.58
C VAL A 154 -9.52 -2.58 -4.23
N MET A 155 -8.86 -3.06 -3.18
CA MET A 155 -9.06 -2.59 -1.80
C MET A 155 -7.81 -1.96 -1.18
N ALA A 156 -6.64 -2.19 -1.77
CA ALA A 156 -5.40 -1.49 -1.45
C ALA A 156 -4.45 -1.53 -2.65
N GLY A 157 -3.45 -0.67 -2.66
CA GLY A 157 -2.49 -0.57 -3.75
C GLY A 157 -1.40 0.42 -3.43
N ALA A 158 -0.21 0.16 -3.96
CA ALA A 158 0.98 0.94 -3.68
C ALA A 158 1.95 0.97 -4.86
N TYR A 159 2.69 2.08 -4.98
CA TYR A 159 3.73 2.25 -5.97
C TYR A 159 5.11 1.77 -5.47
N THR A 160 5.83 1.05 -6.34
CA THR A 160 7.25 0.74 -6.07
C THR A 160 8.12 2.00 -6.20
N ASN A 161 9.32 1.94 -5.63
CA ASN A 161 10.31 3.00 -5.66
C ASN A 161 9.75 4.32 -5.09
N SER A 162 8.97 4.25 -4.01
CA SER A 162 8.37 5.40 -3.32
C SER A 162 9.44 6.26 -2.61
N VAL A 163 10.32 6.86 -3.41
CA VAL A 163 11.45 7.70 -2.99
C VAL A 163 11.57 8.89 -3.93
N LYS A 164 11.96 10.04 -3.38
CA LYS A 164 12.08 11.30 -4.13
C LYS A 164 13.03 11.15 -5.32
N GLY A 165 12.56 11.57 -6.49
CA GLY A 165 13.38 11.69 -7.69
C GLY A 165 13.62 10.39 -8.48
N THR A 166 13.00 9.28 -8.08
CA THR A 166 12.97 8.04 -8.87
C THR A 166 12.52 8.30 -10.31
N LYS A 167 12.98 7.46 -11.25
CA LYS A 167 12.61 7.54 -12.66
C LYS A 167 11.63 6.45 -13.09
N GLU A 168 11.46 5.43 -12.25
CA GLU A 168 10.63 4.28 -12.55
C GLU A 168 9.79 3.91 -11.35
N THR A 169 8.57 3.46 -11.61
CA THR A 169 7.64 2.96 -10.60
C THR A 169 6.66 1.98 -11.25
N THR A 170 6.14 1.07 -10.45
CA THR A 170 5.09 0.12 -10.82
C THR A 170 3.97 0.21 -9.80
N LEU A 171 2.72 0.31 -10.27
CA LEU A 171 1.54 0.22 -9.41
C LEU A 171 1.16 -1.26 -9.22
N LEU A 172 1.14 -1.69 -7.96
CA LEU A 172 0.63 -2.99 -7.55
C LEU A 172 -0.60 -2.79 -6.68
N ASN A 173 -1.65 -3.56 -6.95
CA ASN A 173 -2.90 -3.52 -6.21
C ASN A 173 -3.21 -4.88 -5.61
N VAL A 174 -3.93 -4.88 -4.49
CA VAL A 174 -4.59 -6.05 -3.95
C VAL A 174 -6.04 -6.07 -4.41
N ASP A 175 -6.37 -7.07 -5.22
CA ASP A 175 -7.73 -7.32 -5.70
C ASP A 175 -8.42 -8.40 -4.86
N THR A 176 -9.50 -8.02 -4.19
CA THR A 176 -10.26 -8.91 -3.29
C THR A 176 -11.29 -9.78 -4.02
N THR A 177 -11.65 -9.45 -5.27
CA THR A 177 -12.47 -10.34 -6.11
C THR A 177 -11.74 -11.66 -6.39
N THR A 178 -10.44 -11.58 -6.63
CA THR A 178 -9.59 -12.70 -7.02
C THR A 178 -8.66 -13.18 -5.92
N GLY A 179 -8.48 -12.38 -4.85
CA GLY A 179 -7.53 -12.69 -3.78
C GLY A 179 -6.09 -12.66 -4.26
N ALA A 180 -5.77 -11.75 -5.18
CA ALA A 180 -4.50 -11.71 -5.88
C ALA A 180 -3.83 -10.35 -5.77
N LEU A 181 -2.49 -10.37 -5.82
CA LEU A 181 -1.70 -9.21 -6.18
C LEU A 181 -1.79 -9.04 -7.70
N VAL A 182 -2.12 -7.83 -8.15
CA VAL A 182 -2.24 -7.50 -9.57
C VAL A 182 -1.39 -6.26 -9.88
N ARG A 183 -0.77 -6.23 -11.05
CA ARG A 183 -0.03 -5.09 -11.57
C ARG A 183 -0.92 -4.27 -12.49
N GLN A 184 -1.02 -2.97 -12.25
CA GLN A 184 -1.78 -2.08 -13.11
C GLN A 184 -0.86 -1.43 -14.16
N ALA A 185 -0.92 -1.93 -15.38
CA ALA A 185 -0.03 -1.54 -16.47
C ALA A 185 -0.74 -1.65 -17.83
N PRO A 186 -0.91 -0.54 -18.58
CA PRO A 186 -0.60 0.85 -18.17
C PRO A 186 -1.52 1.35 -17.04
N PRO A 187 -1.02 2.15 -16.07
CA PRO A 187 -1.82 2.60 -14.93
C PRO A 187 -3.00 3.49 -15.34
N ASN A 188 -2.82 4.35 -16.33
CA ASN A 188 -3.86 5.30 -16.75
C ASN A 188 -4.98 4.65 -17.58
N ASP A 189 -4.75 3.45 -18.09
CA ASP A 189 -5.73 2.68 -18.87
C ASP A 189 -6.55 1.74 -17.97
N GLY A 190 -6.18 1.65 -16.68
CA GLY A 190 -6.85 0.78 -15.70
C GLY A 190 -6.58 -0.72 -15.92
N VAL A 191 -5.60 -1.10 -16.74
CA VAL A 191 -5.40 -2.51 -17.13
C VAL A 191 -4.68 -3.27 -16.02
N LEU A 192 -5.32 -4.32 -15.51
CA LEU A 192 -4.80 -5.21 -14.47
C LEU A 192 -4.24 -6.50 -15.06
N ASN A 193 -3.04 -6.86 -14.60
CA ASN A 193 -2.35 -8.10 -14.93
C ASN A 193 -2.04 -8.85 -13.62
N THR A 194 -2.54 -10.07 -13.49
CA THR A 194 -2.38 -10.91 -12.30
C THR A 194 -0.90 -11.26 -12.11
N VAL A 195 -0.38 -10.97 -10.91
CA VAL A 195 0.97 -11.38 -10.49
C VAL A 195 0.91 -12.76 -9.86
N GLY A 196 -0.01 -12.94 -8.91
CA GLY A 196 -0.28 -14.24 -8.30
C GLY A 196 -1.19 -14.13 -7.08
N ALA A 197 -1.62 -15.28 -6.58
CA ALA A 197 -2.52 -15.35 -5.43
C ALA A 197 -1.79 -14.95 -4.13
N LEU A 198 -2.49 -14.19 -3.28
CA LEU A 198 -1.99 -13.83 -1.96
C LEU A 198 -1.90 -15.05 -1.03
N GLY A 199 -2.77 -16.04 -1.22
CA GLY A 199 -2.89 -17.22 -0.36
C GLY A 199 -4.35 -17.45 0.06
N PRO A 200 -4.62 -17.91 1.30
CA PRO A 200 -5.98 -17.96 1.85
C PRO A 200 -6.64 -16.58 1.80
N LYS A 201 -7.96 -16.54 1.61
CA LYS A 201 -8.72 -15.30 1.39
C LYS A 201 -8.38 -14.24 2.44
N VAL A 202 -7.89 -13.11 1.94
CA VAL A 202 -7.60 -11.90 2.71
C VAL A 202 -8.75 -10.93 2.46
N ASP A 203 -9.67 -10.80 3.41
CA ASP A 203 -10.95 -10.08 3.19
C ASP A 203 -10.84 -8.56 3.35
N ALA A 204 -9.82 -8.08 4.09
CA ALA A 204 -9.52 -6.66 4.26
C ALA A 204 -8.01 -6.51 4.46
N VAL A 205 -7.39 -5.64 3.66
CA VAL A 205 -5.94 -5.49 3.64
C VAL A 205 -5.59 -4.03 3.46
N ALA A 206 -4.81 -3.49 4.38
CA ALA A 206 -4.04 -2.29 4.14
C ALA A 206 -2.69 -2.74 3.57
N PHE A 207 -2.23 -2.15 2.47
CA PHE A 207 -1.02 -2.58 1.76
C PHE A 207 -0.18 -1.39 1.34
N ASP A 208 1.12 -1.47 1.57
CA ASP A 208 2.10 -0.47 1.14
C ASP A 208 3.45 -1.13 0.79
N ILE A 209 4.29 -0.45 0.03
CA ILE A 209 5.61 -0.90 -0.43
C ILE A 209 6.69 0.00 0.15
N ARG A 210 7.51 -0.58 1.04
CA ARG A 210 8.72 0.08 1.54
C ARG A 210 9.73 0.13 0.40
N SER A 211 10.33 1.30 0.18
CA SER A 211 11.47 1.44 -0.72
C SER A 211 12.64 2.14 -0.03
N ASP A 212 13.88 1.66 -0.28
CA ASP A 212 15.11 2.42 -0.01
C ASP A 212 15.77 2.99 -1.27
N GLY A 213 15.07 2.92 -2.40
CA GLY A 213 15.57 3.33 -3.72
C GLY A 213 16.37 2.24 -4.44
N THR A 214 16.71 1.14 -3.76
CA THR A 214 17.37 -0.02 -4.36
C THR A 214 16.53 -1.30 -4.26
N LYS A 215 15.75 -1.43 -3.19
CA LYS A 215 14.90 -2.58 -2.89
C LYS A 215 13.49 -2.12 -2.57
N ASN A 216 12.51 -2.92 -3.00
CA ASN A 216 11.11 -2.80 -2.65
C ASN A 216 10.67 -3.99 -1.78
N GLU A 217 9.89 -3.72 -0.73
CA GLU A 217 9.37 -4.74 0.19
C GLU A 217 7.87 -4.47 0.42
N GLY A 218 7.02 -5.43 0.03
CA GLY A 218 5.58 -5.32 0.22
C GLY A 218 5.16 -5.68 1.64
N TRP A 219 4.34 -4.84 2.24
CA TRP A 219 3.83 -5.02 3.59
C TRP A 219 2.32 -4.87 3.60
N ALA A 220 1.66 -5.72 4.37
CA ALA A 220 0.22 -5.67 4.52
C ALA A 220 -0.21 -5.87 5.97
N MET A 221 -1.34 -5.25 6.34
CA MET A 221 -1.98 -5.45 7.63
C MET A 221 -3.42 -5.93 7.46
N THR A 222 -3.78 -6.97 8.21
CA THR A 222 -5.17 -7.45 8.34
C THR A 222 -5.54 -7.58 9.81
N GLY A 223 -6.39 -6.67 10.29
CA GLY A 223 -6.64 -6.56 11.73
C GLY A 223 -5.34 -6.26 12.49
N ASP A 224 -4.93 -7.17 13.37
CA ASP A 224 -3.66 -7.08 14.12
C ASP A 224 -2.49 -7.81 13.45
N GLN A 225 -2.70 -8.52 12.34
CA GLN A 225 -1.66 -9.35 11.71
C GLN A 225 -0.90 -8.54 10.65
N LEU A 226 0.42 -8.48 10.80
CA LEU A 226 1.38 -8.00 9.79
C LEU A 226 1.78 -9.14 8.85
N TRP A 227 1.85 -8.85 7.56
CA TRP A 227 2.21 -9.76 6.49
C TRP A 227 3.29 -9.14 5.61
N SER A 228 4.22 -9.97 5.14
CA SER A 228 5.09 -9.62 4.00
C SER A 228 4.47 -10.15 2.71
N ILE A 229 4.49 -9.36 1.64
CA ILE A 229 4.04 -9.77 0.32
C ILE A 229 5.23 -9.83 -0.62
N ASP A 230 5.45 -11.00 -1.22
CA ASP A 230 6.42 -11.17 -2.30
C ASP A 230 5.87 -10.52 -3.57
N LEU A 231 6.49 -9.42 -4.00
CA LEU A 231 5.99 -8.60 -5.12
C LEU A 231 6.13 -9.29 -6.50
N ALA A 232 6.91 -10.37 -6.61
CA ALA A 232 7.13 -11.10 -7.85
C ALA A 232 6.13 -12.24 -8.04
N SER A 233 5.74 -12.92 -6.96
CA SER A 233 4.83 -14.06 -6.95
C SER A 233 3.44 -13.74 -6.40
N GLY A 234 3.28 -12.59 -5.73
CA GLY A 234 2.07 -12.21 -5.03
C GLY A 234 1.85 -12.90 -3.69
N LYS A 235 2.71 -13.83 -3.26
CA LYS A 235 2.47 -14.63 -2.05
C LYS A 235 2.58 -13.79 -0.77
N ALA A 236 1.54 -13.80 0.06
CA ALA A 236 1.56 -13.24 1.40
C ALA A 236 2.07 -14.26 2.42
N THR A 237 2.90 -13.82 3.36
CA THR A 237 3.44 -14.64 4.46
C THR A 237 3.23 -13.92 5.79
N PRO A 238 2.68 -14.58 6.83
CA PRO A 238 2.46 -13.94 8.12
C PRO A 238 3.79 -13.66 8.81
N VAL A 239 3.93 -12.47 9.40
CA VAL A 239 5.16 -12.02 10.07
C VAL A 239 4.98 -11.95 11.57
N ALA A 240 4.02 -11.15 12.05
CA ALA A 240 3.77 -10.97 13.47
C ALA A 240 2.38 -10.37 13.73
N LYS A 241 1.84 -10.61 14.93
CA LYS A 241 0.75 -9.77 15.45
C LYS A 241 1.31 -8.48 16.03
N ILE A 242 0.61 -7.38 15.80
CA ILE A 242 0.96 -6.05 16.26
C ILE A 242 0.12 -5.70 17.47
N GLU A 243 0.79 -5.54 18.60
CA GLU A 243 0.14 -5.18 19.84
C GLU A 243 -0.29 -3.70 19.85
N GLY A 244 -1.37 -3.39 20.57
CA GLY A 244 -1.74 -2.01 20.89
C GLY A 244 -2.51 -1.23 19.82
N LEU A 245 -2.80 -1.80 18.65
CA LEU A 245 -3.63 -1.14 17.61
C LEU A 245 -5.03 -0.77 18.16
N GLY A 246 -5.75 -1.74 18.72
CA GLY A 246 -7.03 -1.50 19.39
C GLY A 246 -8.21 -1.21 18.45
N GLY A 247 -8.11 -1.57 17.16
CA GLY A 247 -9.17 -1.45 16.17
C GLY A 247 -8.78 -2.06 14.83
N ALA A 248 -9.70 -2.02 13.86
CA ALA A 248 -9.44 -2.49 12.51
C ALA A 248 -8.60 -1.47 11.74
N VAL A 249 -7.48 -1.93 11.18
CA VAL A 249 -6.65 -1.13 10.26
C VAL A 249 -7.37 -1.05 8.91
N THR A 250 -7.58 0.17 8.43
CA THR A 250 -8.24 0.46 7.15
C THR A 250 -7.26 0.87 6.06
N ASP A 251 -6.12 1.45 6.45
CA ASP A 251 -5.04 1.82 5.52
C ASP A 251 -3.69 1.91 6.25
N ILE A 252 -2.58 1.82 5.52
CA ILE A 252 -1.22 1.98 6.06
C ILE A 252 -0.37 2.85 5.14
N ALA A 253 0.55 3.60 5.73
CA ALA A 253 1.57 4.37 5.03
C ALA A 253 2.93 4.19 5.71
N ILE A 254 3.96 3.88 4.94
CA ILE A 254 5.33 3.69 5.41
C ILE A 254 5.97 5.05 5.55
N LEU A 255 6.37 5.37 6.79
CA LEU A 255 6.93 6.66 7.10
C LEU A 255 8.39 6.75 6.62
N PRO A 256 8.84 7.94 6.18
CA PRO A 256 10.25 8.17 5.94
C PRO A 256 11.05 7.89 7.22
N LYS A 257 12.29 7.43 7.07
CA LYS A 257 13.20 7.38 8.21
C LYS A 257 13.35 8.79 8.79
N MET A 258 13.02 8.95 10.07
CA MET A 258 13.33 10.15 10.85
C MET A 258 14.83 10.30 11.07
#